data_AF-A0A357EZ03-F1
#
_entry.id   AF-A0A357EZ03-F1
#
_cell.length_a   1.000
_cell.length_b   1.000
_cell.length_c   1.000
_cell.angle_alpha   90.00
_cell.angle_beta   90.00
_cell.angle_gamma   90.00
#
_symmetry.space_group_name_H-M   'P 1'
#
loop_
_entity.id
_entity.type
_entity.pdbx_description
1 polymer ?
#
loop_
_entity_poly.entity_id
_entity_poly.type
_entity_poly.pdbx_seq_one_letter_code
_entity_poly.pdbx_strand_id
1 'polypeptide(L)'
;DFETADLSDCTVEEPPIPGMIFAPDIWNRIVASAHKYAEPGIIFIDEVNRHNHLRASMGPIYACNPCGEQQLHFNNSCNLGSIDVAKFYRSREDGSDESDSIEWDRLAEVTHACTRFLDNVVDAGHFPLPEIDDVVKRTRPVGLGIMGFADLCLKLGVEYGSEESLELMRRVMGFVRREAWLASLKLGAEKGVFPELEANRDSYSKFLYDEVGISRDIPLTPRNYEVTTIAPTGTISLVAETSSGIEPNFSWAYVRQDTLGTRTYVHTLAAEALGFEVDQTDGDSIRKAAEYVVEHESDLPPRFISAMSISSIEHVKVLAAAQEHVDNSISKTCNGARSDTVASVDELYHLARKLGCKAVSYYRDGSREGQVLTAMAAKPELQPANGEADAAQMQSARSSSNERVGRPRELQGSTWRIPFDRQNLYVTVNHNGDRILEVFATGPISEGVGLLASKMLRGGFEVTEVARSLNKVTGTHAVWFNERLLTSPEQAVAECLLLIDRRLKNLPHSERQISKLANGTGTAYELKNEPAVYGEMSTLIGECPECRGQLEHASGCDFCRDCGYSKCK
;
A
#
# COMPACT_ATOMS: atom_id res chain seq x y z
N ASP A 1 -9.25 -16.04 7.02
CA ASP A 1 -10.12 -15.77 8.18
C ASP A 1 -9.28 -15.87 9.44
N PHE A 2 -9.49 -15.05 10.46
CA PHE A 2 -8.68 -15.10 11.70
C PHE A 2 -8.81 -16.45 12.42
N GLU A 3 -9.98 -17.11 12.24
CA GLU A 3 -10.27 -18.45 12.75
C GLU A 3 -9.54 -19.57 11.98
N THR A 4 -9.06 -19.29 10.76
CA THR A 4 -8.35 -20.25 9.90
C THR A 4 -6.87 -19.91 9.76
N ALA A 5 -6.33 -19.03 10.61
CA ALA A 5 -4.91 -18.72 10.60
C ALA A 5 -4.10 -19.99 10.89
N ASP A 6 -3.03 -20.19 10.13
CA ASP A 6 -2.12 -21.32 10.33
C ASP A 6 -1.31 -21.08 11.60
N LEU A 7 -1.60 -21.86 12.64
CA LEU A 7 -0.97 -21.78 13.97
C LEU A 7 0.05 -22.88 14.21
N SER A 8 0.45 -23.61 13.15
CA SER A 8 1.40 -24.72 13.28
C SER A 8 2.72 -24.32 13.95
N ASP A 9 3.12 -23.05 13.79
CA ASP A 9 4.34 -22.47 14.39
C ASP A 9 4.08 -21.71 15.71
N CYS A 10 2.86 -21.74 16.26
CA CYS A 10 2.48 -21.03 17.48
C CYS A 10 2.37 -21.96 18.69
N THR A 11 2.67 -21.44 19.88
CA THR A 11 2.31 -22.11 21.14
C THR A 11 0.81 -21.92 21.38
N VAL A 12 0.09 -23.02 21.64
CA VAL A 12 -1.35 -23.03 21.93
C VAL A 12 -1.57 -23.60 23.32
N GLU A 13 -2.23 -22.84 24.20
CA GLU A 13 -2.55 -23.28 25.56
C GLU A 13 -4.07 -23.54 25.72
N GLU A 14 -4.44 -24.51 26.56
CA GLU A 14 -5.85 -24.81 26.81
C GLU A 14 -6.53 -23.67 27.60
N PRO A 15 -7.78 -23.28 27.25
CA PRO A 15 -8.50 -22.24 27.96
C PRO A 15 -8.67 -22.53 29.46
N PRO A 16 -8.54 -21.52 30.34
CA PRO A 16 -8.65 -21.73 31.78
C PRO A 16 -10.05 -22.15 32.24
N ILE A 17 -11.10 -21.73 31.50
CA ILE A 17 -12.50 -22.17 31.67
C ILE A 17 -13.24 -22.16 30.32
N PRO A 18 -14.35 -22.91 30.16
CA PRO A 18 -15.16 -22.90 28.93
C PRO A 18 -15.64 -21.48 28.55
N GLY A 19 -15.41 -21.08 27.30
CA GLY A 19 -15.79 -19.77 26.77
C GLY A 19 -14.75 -18.67 26.94
N MET A 20 -13.60 -18.95 27.56
CA MET A 20 -12.42 -18.07 27.55
C MET A 20 -11.40 -18.50 26.49
N ILE A 21 -10.47 -17.62 26.16
CA ILE A 21 -9.31 -17.89 25.30
C ILE A 21 -8.08 -17.38 26.04
N PHE A 22 -6.96 -18.08 25.94
CA PHE A 22 -5.71 -17.64 26.55
C PHE A 22 -5.14 -16.44 25.76
N ALA A 23 -4.80 -15.35 26.46
CA ALA A 23 -4.38 -14.11 25.79
C ALA A 23 -3.11 -14.28 24.91
N PRO A 24 -2.08 -15.04 25.35
CA PRO A 24 -0.96 -15.41 24.48
C PRO A 24 -1.36 -16.11 23.19
N ASP A 25 -2.42 -16.93 23.15
CA ASP A 25 -2.85 -17.59 21.91
C ASP A 25 -3.35 -16.57 20.88
N ILE A 26 -4.11 -15.56 21.33
CA ILE A 26 -4.58 -14.46 20.47
C ILE A 26 -3.40 -13.65 19.97
N TRP A 27 -2.42 -13.37 20.83
CA TRP A 27 -1.22 -12.66 20.45
C TRP A 27 -0.39 -13.43 19.42
N ASN A 28 -0.14 -14.71 19.65
CA ASN A 28 0.58 -15.59 18.73
C ASN A 28 -0.10 -15.63 17.35
N ARG A 29 -1.43 -15.66 17.30
CA ARG A 29 -2.21 -15.56 16.05
C ARG A 29 -1.96 -14.24 15.31
N ILE A 30 -1.95 -13.12 16.02
CA ILE A 30 -1.67 -11.80 15.44
C ILE A 30 -0.28 -11.76 14.83
N VAL A 31 0.73 -12.19 15.59
CA VAL A 31 2.14 -12.19 15.16
C VAL A 31 2.35 -13.13 13.97
N ALA A 32 1.83 -14.36 14.02
CA ALA A 32 1.94 -15.31 12.92
C ALA A 32 1.21 -14.84 11.65
N SER A 33 0.04 -14.22 11.80
CA SER A 33 -0.66 -13.61 10.66
C SER A 33 0.15 -12.47 10.05
N ALA A 34 0.69 -11.57 10.87
CA ALA A 34 1.52 -10.47 10.39
C ALA A 34 2.79 -10.97 9.69
N HIS A 35 3.42 -12.00 10.24
CA HIS A 35 4.57 -12.68 9.63
C HIS A 35 4.22 -13.27 8.26
N LYS A 36 3.11 -14.01 8.17
CA LYS A 36 2.72 -14.75 6.96
C LYS A 36 2.09 -13.88 5.88
N TYR A 37 1.32 -12.86 6.25
CA TYR A 37 0.44 -12.10 5.34
C TYR A 37 0.67 -10.58 5.34
N ALA A 38 1.65 -10.07 6.12
CA ALA A 38 1.88 -8.65 6.39
C ALA A 38 0.68 -7.91 7.04
N GLU A 39 -0.27 -8.64 7.62
CA GLU A 39 -1.43 -8.09 8.31
C GLU A 39 -1.86 -8.99 9.49
N PRO A 40 -2.43 -8.43 10.57
CA PRO A 40 -2.81 -7.03 10.73
C PRO A 40 -1.65 -6.13 11.19
N GLY A 41 -1.72 -4.83 10.89
CA GLY A 41 -0.99 -3.82 11.66
C GLY A 41 -1.60 -3.65 13.05
N ILE A 42 -0.86 -3.07 13.98
CA ILE A 42 -1.29 -2.89 15.39
C ILE A 42 -1.45 -1.42 15.71
N ILE A 43 -2.57 -1.09 16.37
CA ILE A 43 -2.80 0.22 16.99
C ILE A 43 -2.80 0.02 18.50
N PHE A 44 -1.97 0.79 19.20
CA PHE A 44 -1.92 0.80 20.66
C PHE A 44 -2.92 1.83 21.19
N ILE A 45 -4.20 1.43 21.24
CA ILE A 45 -5.34 2.34 21.48
C ILE A 45 -5.26 3.11 22.81
N ASP A 46 -4.64 2.53 23.83
CA ASP A 46 -4.38 3.21 25.10
C ASP A 46 -3.36 4.34 24.93
N GLU A 47 -2.30 4.12 24.15
CA GLU A 47 -1.31 5.14 23.86
C GLU A 47 -1.93 6.26 23.03
N VAL A 48 -2.72 5.93 22.02
CA VAL A 48 -3.53 6.91 21.26
C VAL A 48 -4.36 7.79 22.20
N ASN A 49 -5.09 7.17 23.14
CA ASN A 49 -5.97 7.91 24.03
C ASN A 49 -5.26 8.65 25.18
N ARG A 50 -4.02 8.31 25.52
CA ARG A 50 -3.19 9.11 26.45
C ARG A 50 -2.89 10.50 25.86
N HIS A 51 -2.77 10.59 24.54
CA HIS A 51 -2.51 11.82 23.78
C HIS A 51 -3.77 12.42 23.16
N ASN A 52 -4.97 11.95 23.54
CA ASN A 52 -6.24 12.49 23.06
C ASN A 52 -6.66 13.71 23.89
N HIS A 53 -6.25 14.90 23.45
CA HIS A 53 -6.57 16.15 24.14
C HIS A 53 -8.05 16.58 24.03
N LEU A 54 -8.84 15.96 23.15
CA LEU A 54 -10.28 16.22 23.00
C LEU A 54 -11.18 15.35 23.88
N ARG A 55 -10.60 14.50 24.74
CA ARG A 55 -11.33 13.45 25.46
C ARG A 55 -12.47 13.97 26.35
N ALA A 56 -12.38 15.20 26.88
CA ALA A 56 -13.39 15.73 27.78
C ALA A 56 -14.72 16.05 27.07
N SER A 57 -14.67 16.48 25.80
CA SER A 57 -15.88 16.77 25.01
C SER A 57 -16.25 15.68 23.99
N MET A 58 -15.27 14.98 23.43
CA MET A 58 -15.49 14.01 22.35
C MET A 58 -15.43 12.54 22.80
N GLY A 59 -14.97 12.27 24.01
CA GLY A 59 -14.76 10.90 24.51
C GLY A 59 -13.49 10.24 23.94
N PRO A 60 -13.36 8.91 24.04
CA PRO A 60 -12.19 8.21 23.55
C PRO A 60 -12.22 8.01 22.02
N ILE A 61 -11.04 7.90 21.42
CA ILE A 61 -10.86 7.46 20.02
C ILE A 61 -10.96 5.93 19.99
N TYR A 62 -11.64 5.39 18.98
CA TYR A 62 -11.90 3.95 18.86
C TYR A 62 -11.25 3.28 17.64
N ALA A 63 -10.85 4.05 16.64
CA ALA A 63 -10.35 3.53 15.37
C ALA A 63 -9.39 4.51 14.70
N CYS A 64 -8.74 4.02 13.66
CA CYS A 64 -7.88 4.78 12.77
C CYS A 64 -8.46 4.82 11.36
N ASN A 65 -7.98 5.75 10.54
CA ASN A 65 -8.14 5.73 9.11
C ASN A 65 -7.41 4.52 8.45
N PRO A 66 -7.61 4.26 7.15
CA PRO A 66 -7.02 3.12 6.45
C PRO A 66 -5.49 3.04 6.43
N CYS A 67 -4.79 4.16 6.64
CA CYS A 67 -3.34 4.25 6.50
C CYS A 67 -2.58 4.23 7.84
N GLY A 68 -3.27 4.21 8.99
CA GLY A 68 -2.66 4.03 10.32
C GLY A 68 -2.16 5.31 11.00
N GLU A 69 -2.22 6.45 10.32
CA GLU A 69 -1.66 7.73 10.76
C GLU A 69 -2.68 8.70 11.38
N GLN A 70 -3.98 8.52 11.08
CA GLN A 70 -5.05 9.41 11.53
C GLN A 70 -6.00 8.68 12.50
N GLN A 71 -5.70 8.85 13.78
CA GLN A 71 -6.52 8.44 14.91
C GLN A 71 -7.56 9.55 15.15
N LEU A 72 -8.76 9.39 14.60
CA LEU A 72 -9.77 10.44 14.55
C LEU A 72 -11.00 10.07 15.37
N HIS A 73 -11.67 11.11 15.90
CA HIS A 73 -13.03 10.99 16.40
C HIS A 73 -14.01 10.65 15.27
N PHE A 74 -15.17 10.11 15.62
CA PHE A 74 -16.21 9.79 14.62
C PHE A 74 -16.58 11.01 13.78
N ASN A 75 -16.85 10.76 12.50
CA ASN A 75 -17.22 11.79 11.52
C ASN A 75 -16.17 12.89 11.34
N ASN A 76 -14.88 12.62 11.57
CA ASN A 76 -13.82 13.59 11.28
C ASN A 76 -13.21 13.39 9.87
N SER A 77 -12.29 14.28 9.48
CA SER A 77 -11.63 14.23 8.16
C SER A 77 -10.12 14.41 8.24
N CYS A 78 -9.41 13.79 7.30
CA CYS A 78 -7.96 13.92 7.17
C CYS A 78 -7.60 15.09 6.23
N ASN A 79 -7.27 16.25 6.78
CA ASN A 79 -6.76 17.39 6.00
C ASN A 79 -5.23 17.38 5.99
N LEU A 80 -4.66 16.70 5.01
CA LEU A 80 -3.24 16.29 5.00
C LEU A 80 -2.37 17.17 4.11
N GLY A 81 -1.13 17.40 4.54
CA GLY A 81 -0.06 18.00 3.74
C GLY A 81 1.31 17.47 4.15
N SER A 82 2.32 17.65 3.32
CA SER A 82 3.67 17.17 3.62
C SER A 82 4.73 18.18 3.15
N ILE A 83 5.70 18.46 4.02
CA ILE A 83 6.86 19.30 3.70
C ILE A 83 8.00 18.40 3.25
N ASP A 84 8.57 18.66 2.08
CA ASP A 84 9.80 18.01 1.63
C ASP A 84 11.00 18.61 2.37
N VAL A 85 11.46 17.91 3.42
CA VAL A 85 12.53 18.42 4.29
C VAL A 85 13.90 18.40 3.60
N ALA A 86 14.09 17.62 2.54
CA ALA A 86 15.34 17.58 1.78
C ALA A 86 15.60 18.89 1.00
N LYS A 87 14.56 19.66 0.68
CA LYS A 87 14.67 20.96 -0.01
C LYS A 87 15.14 22.10 0.89
N PHE A 88 15.34 21.85 2.18
CA PHE A 88 15.86 22.82 3.15
C PHE A 88 17.33 22.57 3.51
N TYR A 89 17.98 21.60 2.85
CA TYR A 89 19.44 21.47 2.93
C TYR A 89 20.12 22.58 2.15
N ARG A 90 21.13 23.20 2.76
CA ARG A 90 22.02 24.18 2.15
C ARG A 90 23.45 23.63 2.15
N SER A 91 24.00 23.38 0.97
CA SER A 91 25.42 23.03 0.84
C SER A 91 26.28 24.21 1.30
N ARG A 92 27.28 23.95 2.15
CA ARG A 92 28.24 24.96 2.60
C ARG A 92 29.56 24.76 1.85
N GLU A 93 29.97 25.79 1.09
CA GLU A 93 31.17 25.75 0.25
C GLU A 93 32.49 25.77 1.05
N ASP A 94 32.44 26.03 2.36
CA ASP A 94 33.61 26.31 3.20
C ASP A 94 34.14 25.13 4.03
N GLY A 95 33.54 23.94 3.90
CA GLY A 95 33.94 22.75 4.66
C GLY A 95 33.64 22.84 6.17
N SER A 96 32.75 23.75 6.58
CA SER A 96 32.22 23.77 7.95
C SER A 96 31.30 22.57 8.22
N ASP A 97 31.09 22.28 9.51
CA ASP A 97 30.27 21.15 9.99
C ASP A 97 28.89 21.13 9.30
N GLU A 98 28.64 20.08 8.50
CA GLU A 98 27.40 19.92 7.74
C GLU A 98 26.18 19.64 8.65
N SER A 99 26.37 19.36 9.93
CA SER A 99 25.30 19.02 10.88
C SER A 99 24.33 20.19 11.20
N ASP A 100 24.65 21.41 10.76
CA ASP A 100 23.78 22.60 10.82
C ASP A 100 23.51 23.23 9.43
N SER A 101 23.44 22.38 8.41
CA SER A 101 23.14 22.75 7.02
C SER A 101 21.64 22.82 6.70
N ILE A 102 20.76 22.88 7.70
CA ILE A 102 19.30 23.01 7.51
C ILE A 102 18.90 24.49 7.59
N GLU A 103 18.14 24.95 6.61
CA GLU A 103 17.57 26.31 6.55
C GLU A 103 16.36 26.46 7.49
N TRP A 104 16.59 26.48 8.80
CA TRP A 104 15.54 26.51 9.83
C TRP A 104 14.54 27.67 9.69
N ASP A 105 15.01 28.89 9.41
CA ASP A 105 14.13 30.05 9.23
C ASP A 105 13.15 29.84 8.07
N ARG A 106 13.66 29.33 6.94
CA ARG A 106 12.83 29.03 5.77
C ARG A 106 11.87 27.86 6.04
N LEU A 107 12.32 26.86 6.80
CA LEU A 107 11.46 25.75 7.25
C LEU A 107 10.31 26.27 8.11
N ALA A 108 10.57 27.19 9.05
CA ALA A 108 9.51 27.81 9.86
C ALA A 108 8.49 28.57 9.02
N GLU A 109 8.96 29.40 8.08
CA GLU A 109 8.09 30.15 7.16
C GLU A 109 7.17 29.21 6.35
N VAL A 110 7.73 28.13 5.80
CA VAL A 110 6.97 27.13 5.04
C VAL A 110 6.01 26.36 5.96
N THR A 111 6.44 25.94 7.15
CA THR A 111 5.57 25.29 8.13
C THR A 111 4.36 26.16 8.45
N HIS A 112 4.55 27.46 8.70
CA HIS A 112 3.45 28.38 9.00
C HIS A 112 2.50 28.54 7.80
N ALA A 113 3.05 28.67 6.60
CA ALA A 113 2.26 28.75 5.37
C ALA A 113 1.44 27.48 5.13
N CYS A 114 2.04 26.31 5.32
CA CYS A 114 1.38 25.01 5.20
C CYS A 114 0.27 24.84 6.25
N THR A 115 0.52 25.18 7.52
CA THR A 115 -0.52 25.12 8.57
C THR A 115 -1.70 26.02 8.22
N ARG A 116 -1.46 27.26 7.77
CA ARG A 116 -2.55 28.15 7.31
C ARG A 116 -3.27 27.58 6.08
N PHE A 117 -2.54 27.01 5.13
CA PHE A 117 -3.14 26.40 3.95
C PHE A 117 -4.09 25.27 4.34
N LEU A 118 -3.66 24.36 5.22
CA LEU A 118 -4.50 23.27 5.72
C LEU A 118 -5.69 23.77 6.55
N ASP A 119 -5.52 24.81 7.38
CA ASP A 119 -6.64 25.45 8.09
C ASP A 119 -7.68 26.04 7.10
N ASN A 120 -7.24 26.58 5.97
CA ASN A 120 -8.16 27.05 4.93
C ASN A 120 -8.83 25.88 4.18
N VAL A 121 -8.17 24.72 4.05
CA VAL A 121 -8.79 23.50 3.46
C VAL A 121 -9.96 23.03 4.32
N VAL A 122 -9.87 23.13 5.65
CA VAL A 122 -11.02 22.86 6.55
C VAL A 122 -12.23 23.70 6.17
N ASP A 123 -12.01 24.97 5.78
CA ASP A 123 -13.09 25.88 5.41
C ASP A 123 -13.61 25.64 3.98
N ALA A 124 -12.71 25.39 3.02
CA ALA A 124 -13.03 25.17 1.63
C ALA A 124 -13.54 23.75 1.30
N GLY A 125 -13.28 22.77 2.17
CA GLY A 125 -13.65 21.38 2.00
C GLY A 125 -15.15 21.18 1.90
N HIS A 126 -15.57 20.31 0.98
CA HIS A 126 -16.94 19.84 0.87
C HIS A 126 -17.03 18.42 1.43
N PHE A 127 -17.70 18.27 2.57
CA PHE A 127 -17.84 16.98 3.24
C PHE A 127 -19.14 16.28 2.82
N PRO A 128 -19.10 14.96 2.56
CA PRO A 128 -20.22 14.25 1.95
C PRO A 128 -21.43 14.09 2.89
N LEU A 129 -21.22 14.15 4.20
CA LEU A 129 -22.25 14.00 5.22
C LEU A 129 -22.28 15.24 6.13
N PRO A 130 -23.47 15.77 6.50
CA PRO A 130 -23.60 16.91 7.39
C PRO A 130 -22.92 16.71 8.76
N GLU A 131 -22.94 15.48 9.27
CA GLU A 131 -22.29 15.14 10.53
C GLU A 131 -20.77 15.27 10.46
N ILE A 132 -20.20 15.04 9.26
CA ILE A 132 -18.77 15.24 9.03
C ILE A 132 -18.45 16.73 8.99
N ASP A 133 -19.26 17.53 8.28
CA ASP A 133 -19.07 18.98 8.26
C ASP A 133 -19.12 19.57 9.67
N ASP A 134 -20.12 19.20 10.49
CA ASP A 134 -20.23 19.69 11.88
C ASP A 134 -18.97 19.38 12.71
N VAL A 135 -18.54 18.12 12.75
CA VAL A 135 -17.37 17.70 13.56
C VAL A 135 -16.09 18.35 13.05
N VAL A 136 -15.89 18.40 11.73
CA VAL A 136 -14.69 18.99 11.13
C VAL A 136 -14.62 20.49 11.41
N LYS A 137 -15.74 21.24 11.34
CA LYS A 137 -15.74 22.68 11.67
C LYS A 137 -15.52 22.94 13.16
N ARG A 138 -16.02 22.06 14.04
CA ARG A 138 -15.87 22.19 15.50
C ARG A 138 -14.50 21.82 16.03
N THR A 139 -13.85 20.84 15.40
CA THR A 139 -12.54 20.34 15.84
C THR A 139 -11.38 20.92 15.02
N ARG A 140 -11.59 21.15 13.72
CA ARG A 140 -10.61 21.69 12.77
C ARG A 140 -9.31 20.87 12.66
N PRO A 141 -9.38 19.56 12.35
CA PRO A 141 -8.19 18.70 12.17
C PRO A 141 -7.31 19.23 11.04
N VAL A 142 -6.01 19.31 11.30
CA VAL A 142 -5.02 19.43 10.24
C VAL A 142 -3.87 18.46 10.49
N GLY A 143 -3.33 17.91 9.41
CA GLY A 143 -2.31 16.89 9.43
C GLY A 143 -1.12 17.27 8.60
N LEU A 144 -0.21 18.07 9.16
CA LEU A 144 1.04 18.44 8.51
C LEU A 144 2.15 17.43 8.84
N GLY A 145 2.60 16.72 7.82
CA GLY A 145 3.71 15.78 7.91
C GLY A 145 4.95 16.25 7.18
N ILE A 146 5.90 15.34 7.08
CA ILE A 146 7.12 15.50 6.28
C ILE A 146 7.23 14.40 5.23
N MET A 147 7.97 14.67 4.17
CA MET A 147 8.52 13.71 3.23
C MET A 147 9.97 14.08 2.94
N GLY A 148 10.72 13.24 2.24
CA GLY A 148 12.12 13.55 1.90
C GLY A 148 13.11 13.32 3.05
N PHE A 149 12.73 12.60 4.10
CA PHE A 149 13.63 12.40 5.24
C PHE A 149 14.88 11.59 4.89
N ALA A 150 14.76 10.51 4.11
CA ALA A 150 15.93 9.72 3.71
C ALA A 150 16.88 10.54 2.81
N ASP A 151 16.34 11.39 1.94
CA ASP A 151 17.15 12.26 1.08
C ASP A 151 17.84 13.37 1.86
N LEU A 152 17.19 13.89 2.91
CA LEU A 152 17.83 14.80 3.85
C LEU A 152 19.01 14.12 4.54
N CYS A 153 18.86 12.87 5.00
CA CYS A 153 19.96 12.09 5.54
C CYS A 153 21.11 11.95 4.54
N LEU A 154 20.82 11.57 3.29
CA LEU A 154 21.85 11.46 2.23
C LEU A 154 22.61 12.77 2.00
N LYS A 155 21.88 13.90 1.96
CA LYS A 155 22.47 15.24 1.76
C LYS A 155 23.34 15.68 2.93
N LEU A 156 22.98 15.33 4.16
CA LEU A 156 23.75 15.63 5.37
C LEU A 156 24.87 14.61 5.64
N GLY A 157 25.02 13.58 4.81
CA GLY A 157 25.99 12.53 5.04
C GLY A 157 25.62 11.54 6.15
N VAL A 158 24.37 11.56 6.62
CA VAL A 158 23.87 10.74 7.73
C VAL A 158 23.33 9.42 7.21
N GLU A 159 23.70 8.31 7.85
CA GLU A 159 23.16 7.00 7.54
C GLU A 159 21.76 6.83 8.14
N TYR A 160 20.76 6.48 7.33
CA TYR A 160 19.39 6.28 7.81
C TYR A 160 19.33 5.13 8.84
N GLY A 161 18.53 5.25 9.90
CA GLY A 161 18.40 4.22 10.94
C GLY A 161 19.51 4.25 12.01
N SER A 162 20.62 4.95 11.75
CA SER A 162 21.66 5.24 12.76
C SER A 162 21.13 6.14 13.88
N GLU A 163 21.77 6.12 15.05
CA GLU A 163 21.42 7.01 16.17
C GLU A 163 21.50 8.50 15.79
N GLU A 164 22.40 8.87 14.88
CA GLU A 164 22.49 10.23 14.34
C GLU A 164 21.25 10.59 13.52
N SER A 165 20.75 9.67 12.69
CA SER A 165 19.48 9.89 11.96
C SER A 165 18.27 9.98 12.89
N LEU A 166 18.26 9.23 14.00
CA LEU A 166 17.19 9.31 14.99
C LEU A 166 17.16 10.68 15.65
N GLU A 167 18.34 11.22 15.99
CA GLU A 167 18.44 12.57 16.55
C GLU A 167 18.07 13.64 15.53
N LEU A 168 18.48 13.47 14.27
CA LEU A 168 18.05 14.34 13.17
C LEU A 168 16.52 14.33 13.02
N MET A 169 15.87 13.16 13.08
CA MET A 169 14.41 13.03 13.04
C MET A 169 13.76 13.83 14.19
N ARG A 170 14.26 13.66 15.42
CA ARG A 170 13.72 14.40 16.59
C ARG A 170 13.86 15.90 16.41
N ARG A 171 15.03 16.38 15.97
CA ARG A 171 15.30 17.80 15.72
C ARG A 171 14.35 18.36 14.67
N VAL A 172 14.25 17.72 13.50
CA VAL A 172 13.44 18.19 12.37
C VAL A 172 11.95 18.14 12.70
N MET A 173 11.45 16.99 13.17
CA MET A 173 10.03 16.83 13.45
C MET A 173 9.59 17.64 14.67
N GLY A 174 10.44 17.74 15.70
CA GLY A 174 10.22 18.61 16.86
C GLY A 174 10.10 20.08 16.47
N PHE A 175 10.98 20.56 15.58
CA PHE A 175 10.91 21.91 15.04
C PHE A 175 9.61 22.14 14.25
N VAL A 176 9.29 21.24 13.30
CA VAL A 176 8.06 21.33 12.49
C VAL A 176 6.81 21.33 13.37
N ARG A 177 6.73 20.44 14.36
CA ARG A 177 5.61 20.38 15.31
C ARG A 177 5.45 21.69 16.09
N ARG A 178 6.54 22.22 16.65
CA ARG A 178 6.51 23.46 17.42
C ARG A 178 6.06 24.63 16.56
N GLU A 179 6.63 24.78 15.36
CA GLU A 179 6.27 25.86 14.43
C GLU A 179 4.83 25.73 13.90
N ALA A 180 4.35 24.51 13.66
CA ALA A 180 2.96 24.28 13.28
C ALA A 180 1.97 24.69 14.40
N TRP A 181 2.29 24.39 15.66
CA TRP A 181 1.48 24.84 16.79
C TRP A 181 1.54 26.36 16.98
N LEU A 182 2.70 27.00 16.81
CA LEU A 182 2.82 28.46 16.83
C LEU A 182 1.96 29.11 15.74
N ALA A 183 1.96 28.54 14.53
CA ALA A 183 1.10 28.98 13.45
C ALA A 183 -0.38 28.81 13.79
N SER A 184 -0.78 27.68 14.40
CA SER A 184 -2.15 27.45 14.84
C SER A 184 -2.59 28.42 15.94
N LEU A 185 -1.73 28.73 16.91
CA LEU A 185 -1.99 29.73 17.96
C LEU A 185 -2.20 31.13 17.37
N LYS A 186 -1.35 31.52 16.41
CA LYS A 186 -1.46 32.78 15.69
C LYS A 186 -2.76 32.85 14.88
N LEU A 187 -3.11 31.76 14.20
CA LEU A 187 -4.37 31.65 13.46
C LEU A 187 -5.58 31.77 14.37
N GLY A 188 -5.55 31.19 15.58
CA GLY A 188 -6.68 31.28 16.49
C GLY A 188 -6.79 32.64 17.17
N ALA A 189 -5.69 33.37 17.35
CA ALA A 189 -5.72 34.78 17.73
C ALA A 189 -6.35 35.67 16.64
N GLU A 190 -6.13 35.35 15.36
CA GLU A 190 -6.68 36.08 14.21
C GLU A 190 -8.15 35.72 13.92
N LYS A 191 -8.46 34.43 13.87
CA LYS A 191 -9.72 33.88 13.35
C LYS A 191 -10.64 33.27 14.42
N GLY A 192 -10.19 33.23 15.68
CA GLY A 192 -10.83 32.50 16.78
C GLY A 192 -10.33 31.07 16.93
N VAL A 193 -10.40 30.53 18.14
CA VAL A 193 -10.02 29.14 18.47
C VAL A 193 -10.96 28.11 17.85
N PHE A 194 -10.55 26.84 17.79
CA PHE A 194 -11.50 25.77 17.47
C PHE A 194 -12.60 25.67 18.56
N PRO A 195 -13.88 25.45 18.18
CA PRO A 195 -15.00 25.41 19.13
C PRO A 195 -14.86 24.47 20.34
N GLU A 196 -14.20 23.31 20.18
CA GLU A 196 -14.04 22.33 21.26
C GLU A 196 -12.97 22.69 22.31
N LEU A 197 -12.29 23.84 22.21
CA LEU A 197 -11.19 24.18 23.11
C LEU A 197 -11.63 24.30 24.57
N GLU A 198 -12.79 24.91 24.84
CA GLU A 198 -13.15 25.31 26.21
C GLU A 198 -13.28 24.11 27.15
N ALA A 199 -13.97 23.06 26.73
CA ALA A 199 -14.10 21.83 27.51
C ALA A 199 -12.76 21.09 27.72
N ASN A 200 -11.76 21.39 26.89
CA ASN A 200 -10.47 20.72 26.86
C ASN A 200 -9.30 21.66 27.25
N ARG A 201 -9.60 22.86 27.75
CA ARG A 201 -8.63 23.97 27.90
C ARG A 201 -7.43 23.58 28.77
N ASP A 202 -7.67 22.88 29.88
CA ASP A 202 -6.59 22.45 30.79
C ASP A 202 -5.67 21.41 30.13
N SER A 203 -6.24 20.50 29.34
CA SER A 203 -5.47 19.49 28.59
C SER A 203 -4.55 20.16 27.57
N TYR A 204 -5.09 21.09 26.77
CA TYR A 204 -4.29 21.85 25.79
C TYR A 204 -3.27 22.79 26.43
N SER A 205 -3.60 23.41 27.56
CA SER A 205 -2.68 24.27 28.29
C SER A 205 -1.43 23.49 28.72
N LYS A 206 -1.63 22.33 29.37
CA LYS A 206 -0.52 21.45 29.77
C LYS A 206 0.25 20.95 28.56
N PHE A 207 -0.46 20.45 27.56
CA PHE A 207 0.14 19.90 26.36
C PHE A 207 1.02 20.91 25.61
N LEU A 208 0.49 22.09 25.28
CA LEU A 208 1.23 23.06 24.47
C LEU A 208 2.37 23.73 25.24
N TYR A 209 2.18 24.05 26.53
CA TYR A 209 3.20 24.74 27.30
C TYR A 209 4.25 23.80 27.90
N ASP A 210 3.84 22.64 28.42
CA ASP A 210 4.73 21.76 29.17
C ASP A 210 5.33 20.65 28.29
N GLU A 211 4.60 20.15 27.28
CA GLU A 211 5.06 19.04 26.42
C GLU A 211 5.63 19.52 25.09
N VAL A 212 4.93 20.42 24.37
CA VAL A 212 5.45 21.03 23.12
C VAL A 212 6.49 22.13 23.41
N GLY A 213 6.46 22.72 24.60
CA GLY A 213 7.43 23.73 25.04
C GLY A 213 7.17 25.14 24.47
N ILE A 214 5.90 25.49 24.22
CA ILE A 214 5.51 26.84 23.82
C ILE A 214 5.62 27.79 25.03
N SER A 215 6.08 29.02 24.83
CA SER A 215 6.14 30.01 25.93
C SER A 215 4.75 30.33 26.45
N ARG A 216 4.59 30.41 27.78
CA ARG A 216 3.35 30.86 28.44
C ARG A 216 3.01 32.33 28.18
N ASP A 217 3.94 33.10 27.63
CA ASP A 217 3.66 34.46 27.14
C ASP A 217 2.78 34.48 25.89
N ILE A 218 2.69 33.35 25.18
CA ILE A 218 1.83 33.19 24.01
C ILE A 218 0.45 32.74 24.50
N PRO A 219 -0.62 33.51 24.21
CA PRO A 219 -1.97 33.16 24.61
C PRO A 219 -2.40 31.78 24.09
N LEU A 220 -3.14 31.02 24.90
CA LEU A 220 -3.68 29.72 24.51
C LEU A 220 -4.85 29.89 23.54
N THR A 221 -4.52 30.13 22.27
CA THR A 221 -5.48 30.36 21.19
C THR A 221 -5.32 29.37 20.02
N PRO A 222 -5.31 28.05 20.23
CA PRO A 222 -5.14 27.10 19.13
C PRO A 222 -6.33 27.15 18.17
N ARG A 223 -6.05 27.25 16.87
CA ARG A 223 -7.05 27.18 15.79
C ARG A 223 -7.45 25.74 15.45
N ASN A 224 -6.56 24.79 15.68
CA ASN A 224 -6.69 23.39 15.31
C ASN A 224 -6.51 22.52 16.55
N TYR A 225 -7.19 21.37 16.62
CA TYR A 225 -7.06 20.45 17.75
C TYR A 225 -5.82 19.54 17.63
N GLU A 226 -5.31 19.36 16.42
CA GLU A 226 -4.07 18.65 16.10
C GLU A 226 -3.44 19.33 14.91
N VAL A 227 -2.11 19.30 14.78
CA VAL A 227 -1.42 19.95 13.66
C VAL A 227 -0.45 19.04 12.91
N THR A 228 0.00 17.94 13.49
CA THR A 228 0.98 17.04 12.87
C THR A 228 0.54 15.59 12.74
N THR A 229 0.81 15.01 11.57
CA THR A 229 0.71 13.57 11.24
C THR A 229 1.60 13.28 10.04
N ILE A 230 2.19 12.09 9.95
CA ILE A 230 2.99 11.71 8.78
C ILE A 230 2.19 10.68 7.98
N ALA A 231 1.59 11.13 6.87
CA ALA A 231 0.81 10.30 5.98
C ALA A 231 1.66 9.66 4.86
N PRO A 232 1.15 8.62 4.17
CA PRO A 232 1.82 8.09 2.99
C PRO A 232 1.94 9.16 1.91
N THR A 233 3.16 9.36 1.42
CA THR A 233 3.41 10.34 0.34
C THR A 233 3.73 9.68 -0.99
N GLY A 234 3.32 8.43 -1.21
CA GLY A 234 3.77 7.62 -2.36
C GLY A 234 3.56 8.23 -3.75
N THR A 235 2.57 9.10 -3.94
CA THR A 235 2.38 9.83 -5.21
C THR A 235 3.07 11.20 -5.18
N ILE A 236 2.92 11.97 -4.11
CA ILE A 236 3.43 13.35 -4.05
C ILE A 236 4.96 13.41 -3.90
N SER A 237 5.57 12.40 -3.29
CA SER A 237 7.03 12.25 -3.21
C SER A 237 7.67 12.04 -4.58
N LEU A 238 6.99 11.32 -5.47
CA LEU A 238 7.45 11.15 -6.86
C LEU A 238 7.35 12.45 -7.66
N VAL A 239 6.31 13.25 -7.42
CA VAL A 239 6.17 14.58 -8.05
C VAL A 239 7.26 15.53 -7.54
N ALA A 240 7.63 15.42 -6.26
CA ALA A 240 8.70 16.21 -5.65
C ALA A 240 10.11 15.65 -5.92
N GLU A 241 10.19 14.46 -6.53
CA GLU A 241 11.40 13.69 -6.77
C GLU A 241 12.22 13.49 -5.49
N THR A 242 11.57 12.93 -4.46
CA THR A 242 12.18 12.67 -3.16
C THR A 242 11.70 11.37 -2.52
N SER A 243 12.37 10.92 -1.45
CA SER A 243 11.93 9.80 -0.61
C SER A 243 10.53 10.02 0.00
N SER A 244 9.74 8.95 0.13
CA SER A 244 8.37 9.03 0.64
C SER A 244 8.33 9.11 2.17
N GLY A 245 7.68 10.13 2.72
CA GLY A 245 7.39 10.25 4.14
C GLY A 245 8.67 10.17 4.96
N ILE A 246 8.68 9.22 5.89
CA ILE A 246 9.87 8.83 6.65
C ILE A 246 10.34 7.42 6.28
N GLU A 247 10.08 6.99 5.05
CA GLU A 247 10.57 5.71 4.54
C GLU A 247 12.02 5.84 4.06
N PRO A 248 12.84 4.79 4.25
CA PRO A 248 14.11 4.71 3.54
C PRO A 248 13.87 4.56 2.04
N ASN A 249 14.88 4.89 1.23
CA ASN A 249 14.83 4.69 -0.21
C ASN A 249 14.75 3.20 -0.53
N PHE A 250 13.73 2.78 -1.30
CA PHE A 250 13.49 1.35 -1.60
C PHE A 250 14.64 0.71 -2.38
N SER A 251 15.09 1.39 -3.44
CA SER A 251 16.20 1.00 -4.30
C SER A 251 16.69 2.23 -5.06
N TRP A 252 17.95 2.24 -5.50
CA TRP A 252 18.55 3.34 -6.26
C TRP A 252 18.12 3.35 -7.73
N ALA A 253 17.63 2.22 -8.24
CA ALA A 253 17.01 2.11 -9.55
C ALA A 253 15.96 0.98 -9.56
N TYR A 254 14.75 1.29 -10.00
CA TYR A 254 13.65 0.33 -9.97
C TYR A 254 12.67 0.53 -11.11
N VAL A 255 11.92 -0.53 -11.40
CA VAL A 255 10.80 -0.50 -12.32
C VAL A 255 9.51 -0.51 -11.52
N ARG A 256 8.65 0.46 -11.80
CA ARG A 256 7.30 0.52 -11.24
C ARG A 256 6.30 0.12 -12.32
N GLN A 257 5.41 -0.79 -11.96
CA GLN A 257 4.27 -1.15 -12.78
C GLN A 257 3.01 -0.55 -12.18
N ASP A 258 2.34 0.33 -12.94
CA ASP A 258 1.07 0.95 -12.57
C ASP A 258 -0.02 0.60 -13.60
N THR A 259 -1.23 1.14 -13.41
CA THR A 259 -2.37 0.91 -14.31
C THR A 259 -2.19 1.54 -15.70
N LEU A 260 -1.22 2.45 -15.86
CA LEU A 260 -0.90 3.14 -17.12
C LEU A 260 0.28 2.49 -17.85
N GLY A 261 1.07 1.66 -17.18
CA GLY A 261 2.14 0.85 -17.76
C GLY A 261 3.34 0.70 -16.84
N THR A 262 4.49 0.47 -17.47
CA THR A 262 5.77 0.25 -16.78
C THR A 262 6.66 1.48 -16.94
N ARG A 263 7.24 1.96 -15.84
CA ARG A 263 8.18 3.09 -15.82
C ARG A 263 9.44 2.75 -15.05
N THR A 264 10.58 3.14 -15.59
CA THR A 264 11.89 3.06 -14.92
C THR A 264 12.11 4.31 -14.09
N TYR A 265 12.69 4.16 -12.92
CA TYR A 265 13.09 5.23 -12.02
C TYR A 265 14.56 5.02 -11.63
N VAL A 266 15.27 6.13 -11.47
CA VAL A 266 16.62 6.19 -10.93
C VAL A 266 16.68 7.32 -9.91
N HIS A 267 17.35 7.07 -8.79
CA HIS A 267 17.49 8.05 -7.73
C HIS A 267 18.61 9.05 -8.07
N THR A 268 18.26 10.33 -8.25
CA THR A 268 19.19 11.36 -8.73
C THR A 268 20.46 11.46 -7.87
N LEU A 269 20.32 11.49 -6.54
CA LEU A 269 21.50 11.59 -5.64
C LEU A 269 22.43 10.38 -5.75
N ALA A 270 21.92 9.20 -6.10
CA ALA A 270 22.75 8.01 -6.25
C ALA A 270 23.52 8.05 -7.58
N ALA A 271 22.85 8.47 -8.66
CA ALA A 271 23.50 8.70 -9.95
C ALA A 271 24.59 9.78 -9.85
N GLU A 272 24.30 10.92 -9.20
CA GLU A 272 25.26 12.00 -8.97
C GLU A 272 26.46 11.54 -8.14
N ALA A 273 26.23 10.73 -7.09
CA ALA A 273 27.31 10.18 -6.27
C ALA A 273 28.26 9.25 -7.05
N LEU A 274 27.77 8.63 -8.12
CA LEU A 274 28.56 7.82 -9.06
C LEU A 274 29.09 8.64 -10.25
N GLY A 275 28.89 9.96 -10.25
CA GLY A 275 29.36 10.86 -11.32
C GLY A 275 28.52 10.80 -12.60
N PHE A 276 27.26 10.36 -12.51
CA PHE A 276 26.34 10.27 -13.64
C PHE A 276 25.24 11.33 -13.53
N GLU A 277 25.15 12.23 -14.52
CA GLU A 277 24.07 13.22 -14.59
C GLU A 277 22.79 12.62 -15.17
N VAL A 278 21.64 12.98 -14.60
CA VAL A 278 20.32 12.48 -15.02
C VAL A 278 19.41 13.64 -15.39
N ASP A 279 18.90 13.63 -16.62
CA ASP A 279 17.75 14.44 -16.99
C ASP A 279 16.46 13.65 -16.66
N GLN A 280 15.78 14.03 -15.57
CA GLN A 280 14.53 13.40 -15.13
C GLN A 280 13.34 13.69 -16.07
N THR A 281 13.53 14.52 -17.10
CA THR A 281 12.52 14.77 -18.15
C THR A 281 12.72 13.90 -19.39
N ASP A 282 13.85 13.19 -19.51
CA ASP A 282 14.16 12.30 -20.63
C ASP A 282 14.18 10.82 -20.20
N GLY A 283 13.28 10.04 -20.79
CA GLY A 283 13.17 8.60 -20.52
C GLY A 283 14.40 7.79 -20.97
N ASP A 284 15.18 8.26 -21.96
CA ASP A 284 16.44 7.62 -22.34
C ASP A 284 17.54 7.90 -21.33
N SER A 285 17.67 9.15 -20.87
CA SER A 285 18.58 9.53 -19.78
C SER A 285 18.30 8.72 -18.51
N ILE A 286 17.03 8.61 -18.09
CA ILE A 286 16.63 7.83 -16.91
C ILE A 286 17.03 6.37 -17.05
N ARG A 287 16.78 5.74 -18.21
CA ARG A 287 17.14 4.33 -18.43
C ARG A 287 18.65 4.10 -18.35
N LYS A 288 19.45 4.94 -18.99
CA LYS A 288 20.91 4.82 -18.98
C LYS A 288 21.48 5.01 -17.58
N ALA A 289 20.99 6.01 -16.86
CA ALA A 289 21.38 6.25 -15.48
C ALA A 289 20.97 5.09 -14.57
N ALA A 290 19.76 4.54 -14.73
CA ALA A 290 19.30 3.38 -13.98
C ALA A 290 20.21 2.17 -14.22
N GLU A 291 20.53 1.86 -15.48
CA GLU A 291 21.47 0.77 -15.83
C GLU A 291 22.86 1.00 -15.21
N TYR A 292 23.37 2.23 -15.28
CA TYR A 292 24.68 2.58 -14.73
C TYR A 292 24.71 2.46 -13.19
N VAL A 293 23.70 2.97 -12.50
CA VAL A 293 23.57 2.89 -11.03
C VAL A 293 23.51 1.45 -10.56
N VAL A 294 22.80 0.57 -11.29
CA VAL A 294 22.71 -0.86 -10.96
C VAL A 294 24.05 -1.56 -11.13
N GLU A 295 24.81 -1.22 -12.18
CA GLU A 295 26.12 -1.81 -12.43
C GLU A 295 27.18 -1.35 -11.41
N HIS A 296 27.07 -0.13 -10.90
CA HIS A 296 28.05 0.50 -10.00
C HIS A 296 27.51 0.69 -8.58
N GLU A 297 26.46 -0.03 -8.18
CA GLU A 297 25.83 0.13 -6.86
C GLU A 297 26.83 -0.12 -5.72
N SER A 298 27.80 -1.03 -5.90
CA SER A 298 28.86 -1.30 -4.91
C SER A 298 29.83 -0.13 -4.70
N ASP A 299 29.89 0.82 -5.63
CA ASP A 299 30.76 1.99 -5.55
C ASP A 299 30.08 3.17 -4.83
N LEU A 300 28.79 3.03 -4.50
CA LEU A 300 28.07 4.05 -3.73
C LEU A 300 28.68 4.21 -2.32
N PRO A 301 28.74 5.45 -1.80
CA PRO A 301 29.20 5.67 -0.43
C PRO A 301 28.35 4.91 0.62
N PRO A 302 28.92 4.48 1.76
CA PRO A 302 28.24 3.62 2.74
C PRO A 302 26.87 4.14 3.25
N ARG A 303 26.67 5.46 3.28
CA ARG A 303 25.42 6.13 3.66
C ARG A 303 24.24 5.84 2.72
N PHE A 304 24.49 5.35 1.51
CA PHE A 304 23.46 4.93 0.56
C PHE A 304 22.96 3.54 0.91
N ILE A 305 22.19 3.46 1.99
CA ILE A 305 21.49 2.23 2.39
C ILE A 305 20.07 2.19 1.80
N SER A 306 19.69 1.03 1.27
CA SER A 306 18.33 0.80 0.76
C SER A 306 17.42 0.27 1.87
N ALA A 307 16.10 0.28 1.64
CA ALA A 307 15.11 -0.26 2.57
C ALA A 307 15.39 -1.72 2.96
N MET A 308 15.96 -2.53 2.05
CA MET A 308 16.27 -3.94 2.29
C MET A 308 17.53 -4.13 3.16
N SER A 309 18.32 -3.08 3.36
CA SER A 309 19.52 -3.08 4.18
C SER A 309 19.26 -2.66 5.63
N ILE A 310 18.01 -2.31 5.96
CA ILE A 310 17.60 -1.83 7.28
C ILE A 310 16.80 -2.92 7.98
N SER A 311 17.15 -3.20 9.24
CA SER A 311 16.42 -4.18 10.04
C SER A 311 15.05 -3.64 10.46
N SER A 312 14.12 -4.57 10.68
CA SER A 312 12.76 -4.25 11.11
C SER A 312 12.72 -3.51 12.47
N ILE A 313 13.74 -3.74 13.32
CA ILE A 313 13.96 -3.02 14.58
C ILE A 313 14.43 -1.58 14.37
N GLU A 314 15.35 -1.33 13.42
CA GLU A 314 15.77 0.03 13.07
C GLU A 314 14.63 0.84 12.47
N HIS A 315 13.77 0.22 11.66
CA HIS A 315 12.53 0.84 11.19
C HIS A 315 11.66 1.32 12.36
N VAL A 316 11.48 0.50 13.40
CA VAL A 316 10.70 0.88 14.59
C VAL A 316 11.36 2.02 15.37
N LYS A 317 12.69 2.05 15.47
CA LYS A 317 13.40 3.16 16.13
C LYS A 317 13.17 4.48 15.41
N VAL A 318 13.21 4.51 14.08
CA VAL A 318 12.89 5.72 13.30
C VAL A 318 11.43 6.12 13.47
N LEU A 319 10.51 5.16 13.45
CA LEU A 319 9.09 5.39 13.74
C LEU A 319 8.91 6.05 15.11
N ALA A 320 9.56 5.52 16.14
CA ALA A 320 9.47 6.03 17.51
C ALA A 320 10.04 7.45 17.62
N ALA A 321 11.23 7.71 17.05
CA ALA A 321 11.86 9.03 17.05
C ALA A 321 10.97 10.11 16.40
N ALA A 322 10.25 9.74 15.33
CA ALA A 322 9.26 10.63 14.73
C ALA A 322 8.00 10.78 15.62
N GLN A 323 7.50 9.69 16.22
CA GLN A 323 6.27 9.69 17.01
C GLN A 323 6.36 10.61 18.24
N GLU A 324 7.55 10.75 18.84
CA GLU A 324 7.85 11.71 19.93
C GLU A 324 7.38 13.15 19.59
N HIS A 325 7.40 13.50 18.30
CA HIS A 325 7.06 14.82 17.79
C HIS A 325 5.92 14.83 16.76
N VAL A 326 4.99 13.87 16.86
CA VAL A 326 3.77 13.84 16.03
C VAL A 326 2.52 13.75 16.92
N ASP A 327 1.59 14.71 16.75
CA ASP A 327 0.37 14.82 17.55
C ASP A 327 -0.57 13.64 17.33
N ASN A 328 -0.76 13.25 16.06
CA ASN A 328 -1.52 12.05 15.70
C ASN A 328 -0.57 10.84 15.54
N SER A 329 -0.70 10.02 14.50
CA SER A 329 0.16 8.86 14.24
C SER A 329 0.93 9.02 12.92
N ILE A 330 1.67 7.98 12.54
CA ILE A 330 2.57 7.95 11.39
C ILE A 330 2.28 6.71 10.56
N SER A 331 2.14 6.89 9.25
CA SER A 331 2.12 5.79 8.30
C SER A 331 3.55 5.50 7.86
N LYS A 332 4.15 4.52 8.52
CA LYS A 332 5.45 3.97 8.18
C LYS A 332 5.39 2.45 8.23
N THR A 333 5.88 1.83 7.17
CA THR A 333 6.04 0.37 7.10
C THR A 333 7.36 -0.02 7.74
N CYS A 334 7.32 -0.93 8.72
CA CYS A 334 8.51 -1.59 9.23
C CYS A 334 8.77 -2.84 8.38
N ASN A 335 9.71 -2.74 7.45
CA ASN A 335 10.04 -3.85 6.57
C ASN A 335 10.91 -4.88 7.30
N GLY A 336 10.61 -6.15 7.12
CA GLY A 336 11.40 -7.28 7.59
C GLY A 336 11.96 -8.10 6.43
N ALA A 337 13.13 -8.70 6.65
CA ALA A 337 13.74 -9.57 5.66
C ALA A 337 12.92 -10.86 5.49
N ARG A 338 13.11 -11.57 4.38
CA ARG A 338 12.47 -12.88 4.17
C ARG A 338 12.80 -13.88 5.29
N SER A 339 13.96 -13.73 5.93
CA SER A 339 14.42 -14.54 7.06
C SER A 339 13.88 -14.10 8.43
N ASP A 340 13.15 -12.99 8.53
CA ASP A 340 12.54 -12.56 9.80
C ASP A 340 11.62 -13.68 10.31
N THR A 341 11.70 -13.95 11.61
CA THR A 341 10.94 -15.03 12.27
C THR A 341 9.68 -14.49 12.94
N VAL A 342 8.77 -15.37 13.35
CA VAL A 342 7.63 -14.99 14.20
C VAL A 342 8.11 -14.28 15.47
N ALA A 343 9.21 -14.75 16.08
CA ALA A 343 9.82 -14.09 17.24
C ALA A 343 10.36 -12.68 16.94
N SER A 344 10.88 -12.44 15.73
CA SER A 344 11.31 -11.10 15.30
C SER A 344 10.13 -10.13 15.20
N VAL A 345 8.99 -10.61 14.70
CA VAL A 345 7.75 -9.81 14.60
C VAL A 345 7.17 -9.51 15.99
N ASP A 346 7.23 -10.49 16.89
CA ASP A 346 6.86 -10.32 18.30
C ASP A 346 7.70 -9.23 18.98
N GLU A 347 9.03 -9.33 18.86
CA GLU A 347 9.97 -8.34 19.38
C GLU A 347 9.68 -6.94 18.83
N LEU A 348 9.44 -6.84 17.51
CA LEU A 348 9.12 -5.60 16.83
C LEU A 348 7.89 -4.90 17.42
N TYR A 349 6.79 -5.63 17.61
CA TYR A 349 5.57 -5.06 18.17
C TYR A 349 5.72 -4.69 19.65
N HIS A 350 6.41 -5.51 20.42
CA HIS A 350 6.72 -5.18 21.81
C HIS A 350 7.62 -3.95 21.93
N LEU A 351 8.60 -3.81 21.05
CA LEU A 351 9.48 -2.64 21.00
C LEU A 351 8.69 -1.38 20.62
N ALA A 352 7.86 -1.43 19.58
CA ALA A 352 7.04 -0.29 19.17
C ALA A 352 6.15 0.19 20.33
N ARG A 353 5.51 -0.72 21.05
CA ARG A 353 4.74 -0.40 22.25
C ARG A 353 5.60 0.24 23.35
N LYS A 354 6.76 -0.34 23.62
CA LYS A 354 7.69 0.13 24.67
C LYS A 354 8.20 1.55 24.38
N LEU A 355 8.41 1.88 23.12
CA LEU A 355 8.90 3.19 22.68
C LEU A 355 7.78 4.23 22.51
N GLY A 356 6.51 3.89 22.78
CA GLY A 356 5.41 4.84 22.71
C GLY A 356 4.87 5.09 21.30
N CYS A 357 5.11 4.19 20.35
CA CYS A 357 4.45 4.25 19.05
C CYS A 357 2.93 4.14 19.22
N LYS A 358 2.15 4.92 18.45
CA LYS A 358 0.68 4.83 18.48
C LYS A 358 0.15 3.72 17.57
N ALA A 359 0.80 3.53 16.43
CA ALA A 359 0.51 2.44 15.50
C ALA A 359 1.82 1.91 14.91
N VAL A 360 1.80 0.67 14.44
CA VAL A 360 2.91 0.03 13.74
C VAL A 360 2.38 -0.93 12.69
N SER A 361 2.93 -0.88 11.48
CA SER A 361 2.70 -1.87 10.44
C SER A 361 3.98 -2.62 10.13
N TYR A 362 3.85 -3.89 9.78
CA TYR A 362 4.96 -4.77 9.47
C TYR A 362 4.75 -5.41 8.10
N TYR A 363 5.80 -5.42 7.28
CA TYR A 363 5.79 -6.09 5.99
C TYR A 363 7.04 -6.96 5.86
N ARG A 364 6.86 -8.28 5.81
CA ARG A 364 7.96 -9.21 5.54
C ARG A 364 8.11 -9.43 4.04
N ASP A 365 9.32 -9.37 3.54
CA ASP A 365 9.58 -9.76 2.16
C ASP A 365 9.09 -11.20 1.87
N GLY A 366 8.41 -11.36 0.73
CA GLY A 366 7.77 -12.60 0.32
C GLY A 366 6.47 -13.00 1.06
N SER A 367 5.86 -12.13 1.88
CA SER A 367 4.57 -12.42 2.54
C SER A 367 3.33 -12.21 1.67
N ARG A 368 3.46 -11.51 0.53
CA ARG A 368 2.36 -11.24 -0.41
C ARG A 368 2.77 -11.51 -1.86
N GLU A 369 1.82 -11.99 -2.65
CA GLU A 369 2.00 -12.19 -4.10
C GLU A 369 1.90 -10.84 -4.85
N GLY A 370 2.92 -10.53 -5.66
CA GLY A 370 2.97 -9.32 -6.49
C GLY A 370 3.53 -8.09 -5.75
N GLN A 371 4.80 -7.76 -6.02
CA GLN A 371 5.41 -6.52 -5.57
C GLN A 371 5.11 -5.40 -6.57
N VAL A 372 4.71 -4.22 -6.07
CA VAL A 372 4.44 -3.03 -6.90
C VAL A 372 5.73 -2.38 -7.40
N LEU A 373 6.81 -2.55 -6.63
CA LEU A 373 8.15 -2.05 -6.95
C LEU A 373 9.06 -3.26 -7.15
N THR A 374 9.76 -3.28 -8.28
CA THR A 374 10.76 -4.32 -8.57
C THR A 374 12.09 -3.63 -8.77
N ALA A 375 13.07 -3.93 -7.92
CA ALA A 375 14.44 -3.46 -8.10
C ALA A 375 15.00 -3.93 -9.44
N MET A 376 15.79 -3.09 -10.10
CA MET A 376 16.51 -3.52 -11.30
C MET A 376 17.71 -4.38 -10.90
N ALA A 377 17.97 -5.46 -11.63
CA ALA A 377 19.11 -6.35 -11.38
C ALA A 377 20.18 -6.15 -12.45
N ALA A 378 21.45 -6.22 -12.04
CA ALA A 378 22.58 -6.22 -12.97
C ALA A 378 22.49 -7.44 -13.90
N LYS A 379 22.88 -7.27 -15.17
CA LYS A 379 23.01 -8.41 -16.09
C LYS A 379 24.14 -9.31 -15.56
N PRO A 380 23.97 -10.64 -15.47
CA PRO A 380 25.05 -11.52 -15.05
C PRO A 380 26.23 -11.38 -16.02
N GLU A 381 27.44 -11.20 -15.50
CA GLU A 381 28.67 -11.34 -16.29
C GLU A 381 28.76 -12.79 -16.82
N LEU A 382 28.62 -12.93 -18.13
CA LEU A 382 28.84 -14.20 -18.83
C LEU A 382 30.35 -14.47 -18.92
N GLN A 383 30.86 -15.44 -18.16
CA GLN A 383 32.16 -16.05 -18.44
C GLN A 383 32.13 -16.74 -19.81
N PRO A 384 33.21 -16.64 -20.62
CA PRO A 384 33.20 -17.18 -21.97
C PRO A 384 33.33 -18.71 -21.92
N ALA A 385 32.21 -19.42 -22.12
CA ALA A 385 32.20 -20.84 -22.39
C ALA A 385 32.02 -21.08 -23.89
N ASN A 386 33.05 -21.68 -24.49
CA ASN A 386 33.08 -22.17 -25.86
C ASN A 386 31.89 -23.09 -26.15
N GLY A 387 31.21 -22.88 -27.29
CA GLY A 387 30.21 -23.80 -27.79
C GLY A 387 29.22 -23.16 -28.75
N GLU A 388 29.60 -23.05 -30.02
CA GLU A 388 28.67 -22.78 -31.12
C GLU A 388 27.66 -23.93 -31.24
N ALA A 389 26.43 -23.70 -30.79
CA ALA A 389 25.17 -24.23 -31.33
C ALA A 389 24.03 -23.98 -30.33
N ASP A 390 23.38 -22.81 -30.39
CA ASP A 390 21.95 -22.63 -30.06
C ASP A 390 21.45 -21.19 -30.26
N ALA A 391 22.00 -20.47 -31.25
CA ALA A 391 21.64 -19.08 -31.53
C ALA A 391 20.46 -18.90 -32.53
N ALA A 392 19.51 -19.84 -32.60
CA ALA A 392 18.45 -19.82 -33.63
C ALA A 392 16.99 -19.88 -33.13
N GLN A 393 16.71 -19.88 -31.82
CA GLN A 393 15.32 -20.00 -31.31
C GLN A 393 14.82 -18.90 -30.35
N MET A 394 15.52 -17.76 -30.21
CA MET A 394 15.09 -16.65 -29.34
C MET A 394 14.85 -15.32 -30.09
N GLN A 395 14.23 -15.37 -31.27
CA GLN A 395 13.98 -14.16 -32.09
C GLN A 395 12.54 -13.96 -32.58
N SER A 396 11.52 -14.52 -31.92
CA SER A 396 10.12 -14.35 -32.35
C SER A 396 9.11 -13.88 -31.30
N ALA A 397 9.53 -13.40 -30.12
CA ALA A 397 8.58 -12.92 -29.10
C ALA A 397 9.05 -11.65 -28.40
N ARG A 398 8.99 -10.50 -29.10
CA ARG A 398 8.87 -9.15 -28.51
C ARG A 398 8.70 -8.11 -29.61
N SER A 399 7.49 -8.04 -30.16
CA SER A 399 6.96 -6.83 -30.79
C SER A 399 5.43 -6.86 -30.71
N SER A 400 4.85 -6.51 -29.56
CA SER A 400 3.48 -5.98 -29.56
C SER A 400 3.59 -4.46 -29.47
N SER A 401 3.62 -3.83 -30.63
CA SER A 401 3.31 -2.42 -30.78
C SER A 401 1.97 -2.12 -30.09
N ASN A 402 1.92 -1.00 -29.38
CA ASN A 402 0.74 -0.47 -28.69
C ASN A 402 -0.29 0.04 -29.72
N GLU A 403 -0.84 -0.85 -30.56
CA GLU A 403 -1.91 -0.51 -31.50
C GLU A 403 -3.24 -0.47 -30.75
N ARG A 404 -3.73 0.74 -30.47
CA ARG A 404 -5.13 0.95 -30.07
C ARG A 404 -6.04 0.30 -31.11
N VAL A 405 -6.81 -0.70 -30.71
CA VAL A 405 -7.75 -1.37 -31.61
C VAL A 405 -8.89 -0.41 -31.93
N GLY A 406 -8.97 0.02 -33.19
CA GLY A 406 -10.03 0.88 -33.70
C GLY A 406 -11.39 0.19 -33.61
N ARG A 407 -12.41 0.91 -33.11
CA ARG A 407 -13.77 0.37 -32.96
C ARG A 407 -14.49 0.30 -34.32
N PRO A 408 -14.91 -0.88 -34.79
CA PRO A 408 -15.75 -1.02 -35.99
C PRO A 408 -17.11 -0.31 -35.84
N ARG A 409 -17.77 -0.08 -36.98
CA ARG A 409 -19.11 0.56 -37.02
C ARG A 409 -20.21 -0.33 -36.45
N GLU A 410 -20.05 -1.65 -36.54
CA GLU A 410 -20.99 -2.66 -36.06
C GLU A 410 -20.23 -3.74 -35.28
N LEU A 411 -20.85 -4.26 -34.22
CA LEU A 411 -20.32 -5.34 -33.40
C LEU A 411 -21.42 -6.39 -33.18
N GLN A 412 -21.00 -7.63 -33.03
CA GLN A 412 -21.88 -8.73 -32.62
C GLN A 412 -21.71 -8.96 -31.13
N GLY A 413 -22.78 -9.33 -30.43
CA GLY A 413 -22.68 -9.56 -29.00
C GLY A 413 -23.77 -10.44 -28.42
N SER A 414 -23.56 -10.83 -27.18
CA SER A 414 -24.51 -11.60 -26.38
C SER A 414 -24.83 -10.85 -25.10
N THR A 415 -26.09 -10.90 -24.69
CA THR A 415 -26.55 -10.35 -23.41
C THR A 415 -27.07 -11.46 -22.53
N TRP A 416 -26.53 -11.57 -21.31
CA TRP A 416 -27.01 -12.49 -20.28
C TRP A 416 -27.78 -11.75 -19.22
N ARG A 417 -28.87 -12.36 -18.75
CA ARG A 417 -29.59 -11.96 -17.54
C ARG A 417 -29.25 -12.95 -16.43
N ILE A 418 -28.55 -12.48 -15.40
CA ILE A 418 -28.02 -13.28 -14.29
C ILE A 418 -28.74 -12.83 -13.00
N PRO A 419 -29.52 -13.70 -12.34
CA PRO A 419 -30.30 -13.31 -11.17
C PRO A 419 -29.43 -13.28 -9.91
N PHE A 420 -29.14 -12.08 -9.42
CA PHE A 420 -28.63 -11.86 -8.06
C PHE A 420 -29.81 -11.57 -7.12
N ASP A 421 -29.63 -11.75 -5.80
CA ASP A 421 -30.77 -11.68 -4.87
C ASP A 421 -31.54 -10.36 -4.99
N ARG A 422 -32.82 -10.47 -5.39
CA ARG A 422 -33.78 -9.37 -5.63
C ARG A 422 -33.50 -8.44 -6.82
N GLN A 423 -32.44 -8.65 -7.60
CA GLN A 423 -32.11 -7.83 -8.78
C GLN A 423 -31.47 -8.63 -9.92
N ASN A 424 -31.77 -8.29 -11.17
CA ASN A 424 -31.12 -8.92 -12.32
C ASN A 424 -29.88 -8.13 -12.73
N LEU A 425 -28.74 -8.82 -12.86
CA LEU A 425 -27.57 -8.32 -13.57
C LEU A 425 -27.73 -8.62 -15.06
N TYR A 426 -27.56 -7.61 -15.89
CA TYR A 426 -27.48 -7.73 -17.34
C TYR A 426 -26.05 -7.46 -17.78
N VAL A 427 -25.41 -8.45 -18.41
CA VAL A 427 -24.06 -8.32 -18.96
C VAL A 427 -24.15 -8.48 -20.47
N THR A 428 -23.71 -7.49 -21.22
CA THR A 428 -23.58 -7.53 -22.68
C THR A 428 -22.11 -7.52 -23.06
N VAL A 429 -21.66 -8.51 -23.83
CA VAL A 429 -20.29 -8.58 -24.34
C VAL A 429 -20.33 -8.55 -25.86
N ASN A 430 -19.70 -7.55 -26.46
CA ASN A 430 -19.64 -7.32 -27.90
C ASN A 430 -18.21 -7.53 -28.43
N HIS A 431 -18.11 -8.17 -29.59
CA HIS A 431 -16.88 -8.50 -30.29
C HIS A 431 -17.00 -8.20 -31.79
N ASN A 432 -15.86 -8.12 -32.48
CA ASN A 432 -15.78 -7.99 -33.94
C ASN A 432 -15.59 -9.34 -34.68
N GLY A 433 -15.60 -10.45 -33.93
CA GLY A 433 -15.37 -11.81 -34.47
C GLY A 433 -13.94 -12.33 -34.23
N ASP A 434 -13.02 -11.45 -33.82
CA ASP A 434 -11.65 -11.82 -33.41
C ASP A 434 -11.39 -11.43 -31.95
N ARG A 435 -11.80 -10.22 -31.55
CA ARG A 435 -11.57 -9.67 -30.21
C ARG A 435 -12.83 -9.10 -29.58
N ILE A 436 -12.90 -9.18 -28.26
CA ILE A 436 -13.91 -8.49 -27.46
C ILE A 436 -13.54 -7.01 -27.37
N LEU A 437 -14.51 -6.12 -27.59
CA LEU A 437 -14.29 -4.67 -27.67
C LEU A 437 -15.16 -3.86 -26.73
N GLU A 438 -16.37 -4.34 -26.41
CA GLU A 438 -17.27 -3.65 -25.48
C GLU A 438 -17.93 -4.61 -24.51
N VAL A 439 -18.08 -4.13 -23.28
CA VAL A 439 -18.73 -4.80 -22.18
C VAL A 439 -19.65 -3.78 -21.53
N PHE A 440 -20.93 -4.10 -21.43
CA PHE A 440 -21.90 -3.32 -20.67
C PHE A 440 -22.41 -4.19 -19.53
N ALA A 441 -22.47 -3.61 -18.33
CA ALA A 441 -23.00 -4.29 -17.16
C ALA A 441 -23.96 -3.34 -16.43
N THR A 442 -25.19 -3.79 -16.20
CA THR A 442 -26.24 -3.00 -15.56
C THR A 442 -27.00 -3.88 -14.56
N GLY A 443 -27.29 -3.36 -13.37
CA GLY A 443 -27.93 -4.10 -12.29
C GLY A 443 -27.21 -3.83 -10.96
N PRO A 444 -26.98 -4.84 -10.10
CA PRO A 444 -26.29 -4.66 -8.82
C PRO A 444 -24.77 -4.50 -8.97
N ILE A 445 -24.32 -3.70 -9.94
CA ILE A 445 -22.91 -3.46 -10.25
C ILE A 445 -22.71 -2.00 -10.66
N SER A 446 -21.54 -1.43 -10.38
CA SER A 446 -21.20 -0.11 -10.92
C SER A 446 -21.10 -0.15 -12.44
N GLU A 447 -21.80 0.74 -13.14
CA GLU A 447 -21.73 0.89 -14.61
C GLU A 447 -20.29 1.11 -15.09
N GLY A 448 -19.43 1.67 -14.23
CA GLY A 448 -18.01 1.87 -14.50
C GLY A 448 -17.23 0.59 -14.77
N VAL A 449 -17.68 -0.57 -14.25
CA VAL A 449 -16.99 -1.86 -14.44
C VAL A 449 -16.97 -2.27 -15.91
N GLY A 450 -18.13 -2.20 -16.60
CA GLY A 450 -18.21 -2.51 -18.02
C GLY A 450 -17.41 -1.53 -18.87
N LEU A 451 -17.47 -0.23 -18.54
CA LEU A 451 -16.70 0.81 -19.23
C LEU A 451 -15.19 0.59 -19.09
N LEU A 452 -14.72 0.24 -17.90
CA LEU A 452 -13.31 -0.02 -17.63
C LEU A 452 -12.84 -1.28 -18.36
N ALA A 453 -13.58 -2.39 -18.26
CA ALA A 453 -13.28 -3.62 -19.00
C ALA A 453 -13.21 -3.36 -20.52
N SER A 454 -14.15 -2.58 -21.06
CA SER A 454 -14.14 -2.17 -22.47
C SER A 454 -12.91 -1.34 -22.86
N LYS A 455 -12.39 -0.51 -21.95
CA LYS A 455 -11.18 0.28 -22.18
C LYS A 455 -9.92 -0.58 -22.09
N MET A 456 -9.84 -1.49 -21.14
CA MET A 456 -8.73 -2.43 -21.00
C MET A 456 -8.61 -3.32 -22.25
N LEU A 457 -9.71 -3.93 -22.68
CA LEU A 457 -9.71 -4.78 -23.88
C LEU A 457 -9.27 -4.02 -25.15
N ARG A 458 -9.77 -2.78 -25.34
CA ARG A 458 -9.31 -1.92 -26.46
C ARG A 458 -7.90 -1.36 -26.27
N GLY A 459 -7.41 -1.35 -25.04
CA GLY A 459 -6.04 -1.00 -24.66
C GLY A 459 -5.04 -2.13 -24.87
N GLY A 460 -5.47 -3.28 -25.38
CA GLY A 460 -4.59 -4.40 -25.72
C GLY A 460 -4.40 -5.43 -24.60
N PHE A 461 -5.14 -5.31 -23.49
CA PHE A 461 -5.13 -6.33 -22.44
C PHE A 461 -5.83 -7.61 -22.90
N GLU A 462 -5.26 -8.75 -22.53
CA GLU A 462 -5.86 -10.06 -22.83
C GLU A 462 -7.13 -10.29 -22.01
N VAL A 463 -8.10 -11.02 -22.59
CA VAL A 463 -9.39 -11.29 -21.92
C VAL A 463 -9.18 -11.98 -20.56
N THR A 464 -8.19 -12.86 -20.48
CA THR A 464 -7.84 -13.60 -19.25
C THR A 464 -7.28 -12.68 -18.16
N GLU A 465 -6.53 -11.62 -18.50
CA GLU A 465 -6.06 -10.63 -17.53
C GLU A 465 -7.20 -9.78 -16.97
N VAL A 466 -8.11 -9.33 -17.84
CA VAL A 466 -9.28 -8.55 -17.43
C VAL A 466 -10.18 -9.40 -16.54
N ALA A 467 -10.46 -10.65 -16.93
CA ALA A 467 -11.25 -11.59 -16.14
C ALA A 467 -10.58 -11.92 -14.79
N ARG A 468 -9.26 -12.10 -14.75
CA ARG A 468 -8.50 -12.34 -13.51
C ARG A 468 -8.66 -11.17 -12.52
N SER A 469 -8.63 -9.94 -13.02
CA SER A 469 -8.80 -8.75 -12.18
C SER A 469 -10.19 -8.67 -11.57
N LEU A 470 -11.24 -8.95 -12.36
CA LEU A 470 -12.63 -8.98 -11.89
C LEU A 470 -12.90 -10.15 -10.92
N ASN A 471 -12.22 -11.28 -11.10
CA ASN A 471 -12.37 -12.45 -10.23
C ASN A 471 -11.90 -12.23 -8.78
N LYS A 472 -11.06 -11.22 -8.53
CA LYS A 472 -10.57 -10.88 -7.17
C LYS A 472 -11.64 -10.26 -6.27
N VAL A 473 -12.75 -9.79 -6.84
CA VAL A 473 -13.84 -9.18 -6.08
C VAL A 473 -14.75 -10.27 -5.54
N THR A 474 -14.82 -10.38 -4.21
CA THR A 474 -15.74 -11.28 -3.51
C THR A 474 -16.88 -10.48 -2.88
N GLY A 475 -18.08 -11.04 -2.91
CA GLY A 475 -19.28 -10.43 -2.35
C GLY A 475 -20.08 -11.41 -1.51
N THR A 476 -21.17 -10.93 -0.92
CA THR A 476 -22.04 -11.74 -0.03
C THR A 476 -23.13 -12.50 -0.79
N HIS A 477 -23.18 -12.43 -2.12
CA HIS A 477 -24.24 -13.00 -2.94
C HIS A 477 -23.71 -14.10 -3.83
N ALA A 478 -24.27 -15.30 -3.72
CA ALA A 478 -23.83 -16.46 -4.50
C ALA A 478 -24.85 -16.80 -5.60
N VAL A 479 -24.40 -16.89 -6.85
CA VAL A 479 -25.21 -17.34 -7.99
C VAL A 479 -24.46 -18.41 -8.77
N TRP A 480 -25.16 -19.45 -9.17
CA TRP A 480 -24.63 -20.42 -10.12
C TRP A 480 -24.83 -19.90 -11.55
N PHE A 481 -23.74 -19.77 -12.30
CA PHE A 481 -23.78 -19.37 -13.70
C PHE A 481 -22.65 -20.06 -14.47
N ASN A 482 -22.96 -20.58 -15.66
CA ASN A 482 -22.02 -21.30 -16.53
C ASN A 482 -21.23 -22.42 -15.82
N GLU A 483 -21.91 -23.24 -15.00
CA GLU A 483 -21.31 -24.34 -14.23
C GLU A 483 -20.26 -23.91 -13.18
N ARG A 484 -20.26 -22.63 -12.80
CA ARG A 484 -19.39 -22.05 -11.76
C ARG A 484 -20.22 -21.31 -10.71
N LEU A 485 -19.83 -21.43 -9.44
CA LEU A 485 -20.38 -20.61 -8.36
C LEU A 485 -19.71 -19.24 -8.38
N LEU A 486 -20.49 -18.19 -8.56
CA LEU A 486 -20.03 -16.80 -8.56
C LEU A 486 -20.49 -16.13 -7.27
N THR A 487 -19.59 -15.41 -6.61
CA THR A 487 -19.83 -14.73 -5.32
C THR A 487 -20.01 -13.22 -5.45
N SER A 488 -19.88 -12.68 -6.67
CA SER A 488 -20.02 -11.26 -6.95
C SER A 488 -20.51 -11.00 -8.38
N PRO A 489 -21.17 -9.86 -8.64
CA PRO A 489 -21.52 -9.39 -9.97
C PRO A 489 -20.30 -9.21 -10.90
N GLU A 490 -19.14 -8.84 -10.36
CA GLU A 490 -17.89 -8.69 -11.09
C GLU A 490 -17.37 -10.04 -11.60
N GLN A 491 -17.45 -11.10 -10.78
CA GLN A 491 -17.15 -12.47 -11.21
C GLN A 491 -18.09 -12.93 -12.34
N ALA A 492 -19.34 -12.46 -12.37
CA ALA A 492 -20.25 -12.74 -13.47
C ALA A 492 -19.86 -12.05 -14.78
N VAL A 493 -19.37 -10.80 -14.71
CA VAL A 493 -18.79 -10.13 -15.88
C VAL A 493 -17.55 -10.89 -16.37
N ALA A 494 -16.68 -11.34 -15.45
CA ALA A 494 -15.51 -12.14 -15.79
C ALA A 494 -15.89 -13.45 -16.52
N GLU A 495 -16.90 -14.16 -16.04
CA GLU A 495 -17.36 -15.40 -16.66
C GLU A 495 -17.98 -15.17 -18.05
N CYS A 496 -18.75 -14.09 -18.23
CA CYS A 496 -19.27 -13.72 -19.54
C CYS A 496 -18.16 -13.39 -20.55
N LEU A 497 -17.09 -12.73 -20.11
CA LEU A 497 -15.91 -12.46 -20.94
C LEU A 497 -15.22 -13.75 -21.39
N LEU A 498 -14.93 -14.64 -20.43
CA LEU A 498 -14.29 -15.94 -20.72
C LEU A 498 -15.16 -16.80 -21.63
N LEU A 499 -16.48 -16.77 -21.45
CA LEU A 499 -17.42 -17.49 -22.30
C LEU A 499 -17.37 -17.01 -23.76
N ILE A 500 -17.30 -15.69 -24.01
CA ILE A 500 -17.13 -15.17 -25.38
C ILE A 500 -15.76 -15.51 -25.93
N ASP A 501 -14.69 -15.36 -25.15
CA ASP A 501 -13.34 -15.70 -25.59
C ASP A 501 -13.24 -17.18 -26.02
N ARG A 502 -13.81 -18.08 -25.21
CA ARG A 502 -13.93 -19.51 -25.55
C ARG A 502 -14.72 -19.71 -26.85
N ARG A 503 -15.85 -19.00 -27.04
CA ARG A 503 -16.64 -19.08 -28.30
C ARG A 503 -15.84 -18.61 -29.51
N LEU A 504 -15.12 -17.49 -29.41
CA LEU A 504 -14.27 -16.98 -30.50
C LEU A 504 -13.15 -17.97 -30.84
N LYS A 505 -12.65 -18.70 -29.84
CA LYS A 505 -11.63 -19.75 -29.98
C LYS A 505 -12.20 -21.13 -30.31
N ASN A 506 -13.52 -21.27 -30.52
CA ASN A 506 -14.21 -22.56 -30.72
C ASN A 506 -13.93 -23.60 -29.61
N LEU A 507 -13.81 -23.15 -28.37
CA LEU A 507 -13.61 -23.99 -27.18
C LEU A 507 -14.95 -24.28 -26.47
N PRO A 508 -15.01 -25.35 -25.64
CA PRO A 508 -16.17 -25.65 -24.81
C PRO A 508 -16.57 -24.48 -23.91
N HIS A 509 -17.86 -24.41 -23.55
CA HIS A 509 -18.44 -23.22 -22.94
C HIS A 509 -18.07 -23.00 -21.47
N SER A 510 -17.74 -24.07 -20.74
CA SER A 510 -17.31 -24.02 -19.34
C SER A 510 -15.96 -24.74 -19.16
N GLU A 511 -15.20 -24.36 -18.14
CA GLU A 511 -13.97 -25.07 -17.76
C GLU A 511 -14.24 -26.53 -17.39
N ARG A 512 -15.37 -26.81 -16.74
CA ARG A 512 -15.77 -28.18 -16.42
C ARG A 512 -16.00 -29.03 -17.68
N GLN A 513 -16.49 -28.45 -18.78
CA GLN A 513 -16.59 -29.16 -20.06
C GLN A 513 -15.22 -29.40 -20.69
N ILE A 514 -14.30 -28.42 -20.62
CA ILE A 514 -12.92 -28.57 -21.07
C ILE A 514 -12.23 -29.71 -20.30
N SER A 515 -12.37 -29.75 -18.97
CA SER A 515 -11.79 -30.80 -18.12
C SER A 515 -12.41 -32.19 -18.39
N LYS A 516 -13.71 -32.28 -18.67
CA LYS A 516 -14.36 -33.54 -19.07
C LYS A 516 -13.88 -34.06 -20.43
N LEU A 517 -13.65 -33.17 -21.40
CA LEU A 517 -13.10 -33.53 -22.72
C LEU A 517 -11.64 -33.99 -22.61
N ALA A 518 -10.83 -33.29 -21.80
CA ALA A 518 -9.45 -33.67 -21.51
C ALA A 518 -9.32 -35.05 -20.82
N ASN A 519 -10.31 -35.45 -20.00
CA ASN A 519 -10.30 -36.74 -19.31
C ASN A 519 -10.99 -37.88 -20.10
N GLY A 520 -11.71 -37.59 -21.20
CA GLY A 520 -12.56 -38.56 -21.93
C GLY A 520 -12.06 -38.99 -23.31
N THR A 521 -11.18 -38.23 -23.95
CA THR A 521 -10.59 -38.57 -25.25
C THR A 521 -9.08 -38.60 -25.12
N GLY A 522 -8.44 -39.74 -25.35
CA GLY A 522 -6.98 -39.93 -25.30
C GLY A 522 -6.19 -39.18 -26.39
N THR A 523 -6.62 -37.98 -26.76
CA THR A 523 -5.94 -37.06 -27.68
C THR A 523 -5.65 -35.79 -26.90
N ALA A 524 -4.40 -35.64 -26.47
CA ALA A 524 -3.92 -34.42 -25.82
C ALA A 524 -4.07 -33.23 -26.79
N TYR A 525 -4.94 -32.29 -26.43
CA TYR A 525 -4.81 -30.93 -26.95
C TYR A 525 -3.59 -30.31 -26.24
N GLU A 526 -2.49 -30.15 -26.97
CA GLU A 526 -1.34 -29.38 -26.52
C GLU A 526 -1.74 -27.89 -26.45
N LEU A 527 -2.34 -27.49 -25.34
CA LEU A 527 -2.19 -26.13 -24.87
C LEU A 527 -0.74 -25.98 -24.41
N LYS A 528 -0.02 -25.02 -25.00
CA LYS A 528 1.29 -24.60 -24.50
C LYS A 528 1.12 -24.16 -23.06
N ASN A 529 1.43 -25.07 -22.14
CA ASN A 529 1.54 -24.79 -20.72
C ASN A 529 2.77 -23.89 -20.55
N GLU A 530 2.56 -22.60 -20.34
CA GLU A 530 3.48 -21.87 -19.46
C GLU A 530 3.31 -22.48 -18.06
N PRO A 531 4.39 -22.90 -17.40
CA PRO A 531 4.28 -23.51 -16.09
C PRO A 531 3.68 -22.49 -15.14
N ALA A 532 2.50 -22.79 -14.61
CA ALA A 532 2.05 -22.16 -13.39
C ALA A 532 3.05 -22.55 -12.31
N VAL A 533 3.93 -21.61 -11.96
CA VAL A 533 4.82 -21.71 -10.81
C VAL A 533 3.93 -21.59 -9.57
N TYR A 534 3.24 -22.67 -9.24
CA TYR A 534 2.69 -22.87 -7.91
C TYR A 534 3.86 -23.21 -7.01
N GLY A 535 4.36 -22.21 -6.30
CA GLY A 535 5.31 -22.40 -5.21
C GLY A 535 4.71 -23.38 -4.21
N GLU A 536 5.49 -24.40 -3.88
CA GLU A 536 5.14 -25.43 -2.91
C GLU A 536 4.75 -24.80 -1.56
N MET A 537 3.49 -25.00 -1.15
CA MET A 537 3.07 -24.89 0.24
C MET A 537 2.21 -26.09 0.63
N SER A 538 2.59 -26.67 1.76
CA SER A 538 2.16 -27.95 2.31
C SER A 538 0.79 -27.88 2.99
N THR A 539 -0.29 -28.11 2.23
CA THR A 539 -1.55 -28.78 2.68
C THR A 539 -2.31 -29.33 1.46
N LEU A 540 -1.60 -30.03 0.57
CA LEU A 540 -2.15 -30.62 -0.64
C LEU A 540 -2.87 -31.95 -0.32
N ILE A 541 -4.18 -32.02 -0.53
CA ILE A 541 -4.94 -33.30 -0.51
C ILE A 541 -5.15 -33.84 -1.95
N GLY A 542 -5.12 -32.95 -2.94
CA GLY A 542 -5.12 -33.28 -4.37
C GLY A 542 -5.88 -32.26 -5.22
N GLU A 543 -5.84 -32.44 -6.55
CA GLU A 543 -6.72 -31.73 -7.49
C GLU A 543 -8.12 -32.36 -7.48
N CYS A 544 -9.16 -31.54 -7.60
CA CYS A 544 -10.53 -32.02 -7.75
C CYS A 544 -10.63 -32.89 -9.02
N PRO A 545 -11.07 -34.15 -8.93
CA PRO A 545 -11.13 -35.04 -10.09
C PRO A 545 -12.15 -34.58 -11.14
N GLU A 546 -13.08 -33.69 -10.78
CA GLU A 546 -14.12 -33.20 -11.68
C GLU A 546 -13.78 -31.89 -12.41
N CYS A 547 -13.08 -30.97 -11.76
CA CYS A 547 -12.79 -29.66 -12.35
C CYS A 547 -11.32 -29.25 -12.29
N ARG A 548 -10.45 -30.05 -11.65
CA ARG A 548 -9.05 -29.70 -11.30
C ARG A 548 -8.90 -28.45 -10.44
N GLY A 549 -10.02 -27.93 -9.91
CA GLY A 549 -10.03 -26.94 -8.84
C GLY A 549 -9.46 -27.51 -7.55
N GLN A 550 -9.27 -26.64 -6.56
CA GLN A 550 -8.64 -27.03 -5.31
C GLN A 550 -9.60 -27.87 -4.45
N LEU A 551 -9.10 -28.99 -3.89
CA LEU A 551 -9.83 -29.75 -2.87
C LEU A 551 -9.50 -29.21 -1.48
N GLU A 552 -10.54 -28.94 -0.71
CA GLU A 552 -10.48 -28.63 0.72
C GLU A 552 -10.95 -29.85 1.53
N HIS A 553 -10.40 -30.07 2.71
CA HIS A 553 -10.90 -31.09 3.62
C HIS A 553 -11.52 -30.45 4.85
N ALA A 554 -12.79 -30.77 5.09
CA ALA A 554 -13.50 -30.37 6.29
C ALA A 554 -14.44 -31.50 6.73
N SER A 555 -14.56 -31.68 8.04
CA SER A 555 -15.56 -32.60 8.63
C SER A 555 -15.46 -34.05 8.14
N GLY A 556 -14.26 -34.53 7.81
CA GLY A 556 -14.04 -35.90 7.30
C GLY A 556 -14.31 -36.11 5.81
N CYS A 557 -14.58 -35.03 5.06
CA CYS A 557 -14.85 -35.07 3.63
C CYS A 557 -13.93 -34.14 2.85
N ASP A 558 -13.46 -34.63 1.70
CA ASP A 558 -12.83 -33.80 0.68
C ASP A 558 -13.93 -33.12 -0.13
N PHE A 559 -13.91 -31.80 -0.30
CA PHE A 559 -14.89 -31.08 -1.11
C PHE A 559 -14.23 -29.98 -1.96
N CYS A 560 -14.79 -29.74 -3.16
CA CYS A 560 -14.35 -28.69 -4.07
C CYS A 560 -15.40 -27.58 -4.14
N ARG A 561 -15.02 -26.35 -3.76
CA ARG A 561 -15.94 -25.20 -3.80
C ARG A 561 -16.30 -24.77 -5.23
N ASP A 562 -15.43 -25.05 -6.19
CA ASP A 562 -15.61 -24.60 -7.58
C ASP A 562 -16.71 -25.39 -8.31
N CYS A 563 -16.84 -26.69 -8.04
CA CYS A 563 -17.80 -27.55 -8.74
C CYS A 563 -18.76 -28.32 -7.82
N GLY A 564 -18.63 -28.18 -6.49
CA GLY A 564 -19.46 -28.86 -5.51
C GLY A 564 -19.16 -30.35 -5.35
N TYR A 565 -18.03 -30.85 -5.85
CA TYR A 565 -17.59 -32.22 -5.64
C TYR A 565 -17.41 -32.48 -4.14
N SER A 566 -17.88 -33.62 -3.63
CA SER A 566 -17.56 -34.06 -2.27
C SER A 566 -17.34 -35.58 -2.20
N LYS A 567 -16.36 -35.99 -1.41
CA LYS A 567 -16.04 -37.39 -1.13
C LYS A 567 -15.60 -37.54 0.33
N CYS A 568 -16.46 -38.16 1.13
CA CYS A 568 -16.16 -38.49 2.52
C CYS A 568 -15.35 -39.79 2.61
N LYS A 569 -14.40 -39.87 3.54
CA LYS A 569 -13.67 -41.11 3.86
C LYS A 569 -14.37 -41.90 4.96
#